data_AF-A0A4Y2VP80-F1
#
_entry.id   AF-A0A4Y2VP80-F1
#
_cell.length_a   1.000
_cell.length_b   1.000
_cell.length_c   1.000
_cell.angle_alpha   90.00
_cell.angle_beta   90.00
_cell.angle_gamma   90.00
#
_symmetry.space_group_name_H-M   'P 1'
#
loop_
_entity.id
_entity.type
_entity.pdbx_description
1 polymer ?
#
loop_
_entity_poly.entity_id
_entity_poly.type
_entity_poly.pdbx_seq_one_letter_code
_entity_poly.pdbx_strand_id
1 'polypeptide(L)'
;MKSGFSRTTISRVYREYRESGKTSNIRHRCGRKKIMQERDQRRLRIINKRDRRATLPQIAADFNAGPSTTVSVRTIQRKIIDMGFRSRRTTRVPLMTARY
;
A
#
# COMPACT_ATOMS: atom_id res chain seq x y z
N MET A 1 34.09 17.82 26.29
CA MET A 1 33.33 17.72 25.02
C MET A 1 31.86 17.44 25.34
N LYS A 2 30.93 18.27 24.86
CA LYS A 2 29.48 18.00 24.97
C LYS A 2 29.02 17.34 23.67
N SER A 3 28.37 16.18 23.77
CA SER A 3 27.98 15.35 22.64
C SER A 3 26.76 15.87 21.85
N GLY A 4 26.18 17.01 22.22
CA GLY A 4 24.99 17.57 21.53
C GLY A 4 23.69 16.78 21.71
N PHE A 5 23.74 15.60 22.36
CA PHE A 5 22.58 14.73 22.60
C PHE A 5 22.06 14.83 24.04
N SER A 6 20.78 14.50 24.23
CA SER A 6 20.18 14.44 25.57
C SER A 6 20.82 13.34 26.42
N ARG A 7 20.90 13.58 27.74
CA ARG A 7 21.42 12.59 28.71
C ARG A 7 20.66 11.25 28.64
N THR A 8 19.35 11.29 28.34
CA THR A 8 18.50 10.10 28.18
C THR A 8 18.90 9.26 26.97
N THR A 9 19.20 9.90 25.84
CA THR A 9 19.68 9.21 24.63
C THR A 9 21.01 8.53 24.89
N ILE A 10 21.95 9.25 25.52
CA ILE A 10 23.28 8.73 25.86
C ILE A 10 23.19 7.52 26.78
N SER A 11 22.40 7.62 27.86
CA SER A 11 22.21 6.51 28.82
C SER A 11 21.57 5.28 28.19
N ARG A 12 20.52 5.47 27.35
CA ARG A 12 19.85 4.37 26.65
C ARG A 12 20.80 3.66 25.68
N VAL A 13 21.56 4.40 24.88
CA VAL A 13 22.53 3.83 23.93
C VAL A 13 23.66 3.10 24.67
N TYR A 14 24.20 3.69 25.75
CA TYR A 14 25.27 3.05 26.53
C TYR A 14 24.82 1.73 27.16
N ARG A 15 23.59 1.67 27.70
CA ARG A 15 23.04 0.43 28.24
C ARG A 15 22.88 -0.66 27.18
N GLU A 16 22.26 -0.30 26.04
CA GLU A 16 22.07 -1.25 24.92
C GLU A 16 23.43 -1.75 24.38
N TYR A 17 24.43 -0.89 24.30
CA TYR A 17 25.80 -1.27 23.92
C TYR A 17 26.43 -2.21 24.95
N ARG A 18 26.32 -1.92 26.25
CA ARG A 18 26.90 -2.76 27.31
C ARG A 18 26.31 -4.17 27.32
N GLU A 19 25.02 -4.30 27.04
CA GLU A 19 24.31 -5.59 27.02
C GLU A 19 24.57 -6.38 25.73
N SER A 20 24.57 -5.71 24.56
CA SER A 20 24.59 -6.39 23.26
C SER A 20 25.93 -6.33 22.52
N GLY A 21 26.85 -5.46 22.93
CA GLY A 21 28.10 -5.17 22.23
C GLY A 21 27.92 -4.46 20.88
N LYS A 22 26.68 -4.10 20.51
CA LYS A 22 26.36 -3.53 19.20
C LYS A 22 26.15 -2.02 19.31
N THR A 23 26.69 -1.31 18.33
CA THR A 23 26.50 0.15 18.19
C THR A 23 25.22 0.51 17.44
N SER A 24 24.63 -0.46 16.73
CA SER A 24 23.38 -0.30 16.00
C SER A 24 22.25 -1.08 16.67
N ASN A 25 21.04 -0.52 16.58
CA ASN A 25 19.83 -1.15 17.08
C ASN A 25 18.92 -1.53 15.90
N ILE A 26 18.75 -2.84 15.64
CA ILE A 26 17.86 -3.40 14.60
C ILE A 26 16.42 -3.49 15.16
N ARG A 27 15.90 -2.39 15.69
CA ARG A 27 14.47 -2.32 16.04
C ARG A 27 13.67 -2.12 14.76
N HIS A 28 13.08 -3.19 14.27
CA HIS A 28 12.11 -3.11 13.18
C HIS A 28 10.85 -2.37 13.67
N ARG A 29 10.57 -1.20 13.10
CA ARG A 29 9.27 -0.57 13.27
C ARG A 29 8.26 -1.36 12.44
N CYS A 30 7.32 -2.03 13.10
CA CYS A 30 6.30 -2.84 12.43
C CYS A 30 5.25 -2.03 11.65
N GLY A 31 5.30 -0.69 11.73
CA GLY A 31 4.41 0.21 10.99
C GLY A 31 2.93 -0.02 11.28
N ARG A 32 2.07 0.62 10.48
CA ARG A 32 0.62 0.37 10.55
C ARG A 32 0.28 -0.90 9.78
N LYS A 33 -0.54 -1.78 10.37
CA LYS A 33 -1.06 -2.98 9.69
C LYS A 33 -1.86 -2.59 8.45
N LYS A 34 -1.74 -3.39 7.39
CA LYS A 34 -2.52 -3.22 6.16
C LYS A 34 -3.99 -3.56 6.43
N ILE A 35 -4.89 -2.80 5.80
CA ILE A 35 -6.34 -2.99 5.92
C ILE A 35 -6.78 -4.28 5.21
N MET A 36 -6.18 -4.58 4.05
CA MET A 36 -6.53 -5.76 3.25
C MET A 36 -5.63 -6.96 3.58
N GLN A 37 -6.25 -8.06 4.00
CA GLN A 37 -5.58 -9.34 4.23
C GLN A 37 -5.39 -10.10 2.90
N GLU A 38 -4.66 -11.22 2.93
CA GLU A 38 -4.43 -12.04 1.73
C GLU A 38 -5.72 -12.57 1.11
N ARG A 39 -6.72 -12.92 1.94
CA ARG A 39 -8.05 -13.36 1.49
C ARG A 39 -8.76 -12.25 0.70
N ASP A 40 -8.66 -11.01 1.17
CA ASP A 40 -9.25 -9.84 0.50
C ASP A 40 -8.58 -9.59 -0.84
N GLN A 41 -7.26 -9.73 -0.90
CA GLN A 41 -6.50 -9.61 -2.13
C GLN A 41 -6.87 -10.71 -3.15
N ARG A 42 -7.05 -11.95 -2.69
CA ARG A 42 -7.53 -13.06 -3.52
C ARG A 42 -8.93 -12.78 -4.07
N ARG A 43 -9.86 -12.29 -3.24
CA ARG A 43 -11.21 -11.91 -3.69
C ARG A 43 -11.16 -10.78 -4.72
N LEU A 44 -10.38 -9.72 -4.46
CA LEU A 44 -10.24 -8.59 -5.37
C LEU A 44 -9.65 -9.03 -6.72
N ARG A 45 -8.70 -9.97 -6.71
CA ARG A 45 -8.15 -10.58 -7.93
C ARG A 45 -9.21 -11.32 -8.73
N ILE A 46 -10.12 -12.05 -8.06
CA ILE A 46 -11.21 -12.77 -8.71
C ILE A 46 -12.19 -11.77 -9.35
N ILE A 47 -12.61 -10.72 -8.62
CA ILE A 47 -13.52 -9.69 -9.13
C ILE A 47 -12.93 -9.03 -10.39
N ASN A 48 -11.67 -8.60 -10.32
CA ASN A 48 -11.01 -7.94 -11.45
C ASN A 48 -10.83 -8.88 -12.67
N LYS A 49 -10.59 -10.17 -12.45
CA LYS A 49 -10.47 -11.16 -13.53
C LYS A 49 -11.83 -11.50 -14.16
N ARG A 50 -12.92 -11.51 -13.38
CA ARG A 50 -14.29 -11.77 -13.86
C ARG A 50 -14.75 -10.69 -14.81
N ASP A 51 -14.63 -9.42 -14.40
CA ASP A 51 -14.96 -8.28 -15.24
C ASP A 51 -13.75 -7.36 -15.41
N ARG A 52 -13.03 -7.55 -16.52
CA ARG A 52 -11.86 -6.73 -16.87
C ARG A 52 -12.21 -5.31 -17.31
N ARG A 53 -13.49 -5.01 -17.57
CA ARG A 53 -13.97 -3.68 -18.03
C ARG A 53 -14.69 -2.90 -16.93
N ALA A 54 -14.98 -3.53 -15.79
CA ALA A 54 -15.59 -2.88 -14.64
C ALA A 54 -14.83 -1.61 -14.21
N THR A 55 -15.60 -0.58 -13.89
CA THR A 55 -15.07 0.68 -13.36
C THR A 55 -14.69 0.53 -11.88
N LEU A 56 -13.79 1.39 -11.38
CA LEU A 56 -13.37 1.33 -9.97
C LEU A 56 -14.54 1.41 -8.97
N PRO A 57 -15.57 2.26 -9.16
CA PRO A 57 -16.73 2.26 -8.26
C PRO A 57 -17.51 0.95 -8.28
N GLN A 58 -17.69 0.32 -9.44
CA GLN A 58 -18.35 -0.99 -9.56
C GLN A 58 -17.55 -2.08 -8.85
N ILE A 59 -16.23 -2.12 -9.07
CA ILE A 59 -15.35 -3.06 -8.37
C ILE A 59 -15.41 -2.85 -6.85
N ALA A 60 -15.47 -1.59 -6.41
CA ALA A 60 -15.56 -1.27 -4.99
C ALA A 60 -16.90 -1.67 -4.38
N ALA A 61 -18.01 -1.49 -5.11
CA ALA A 61 -19.33 -1.95 -4.69
C ALA A 61 -19.35 -3.49 -4.56
N ASP A 62 -18.91 -4.22 -5.58
CA ASP A 62 -18.84 -5.70 -5.56
C ASP A 62 -17.91 -6.24 -4.46
N PHE A 63 -16.79 -5.55 -4.24
CA PHE A 63 -15.85 -5.91 -3.19
C PHE A 63 -16.46 -5.69 -1.80
N ASN A 64 -17.12 -4.55 -1.58
CA ASN A 64 -17.72 -4.19 -0.30
C ASN A 64 -19.08 -4.86 -0.03
N ALA A 65 -19.72 -5.47 -1.03
CA ALA A 65 -21.01 -6.17 -0.89
C ALA A 65 -20.96 -7.46 -0.02
N GLY A 66 -19.83 -7.79 0.60
CA GLY A 66 -19.74 -8.99 1.44
C GLY A 66 -18.87 -8.90 2.71
N PRO A 67 -17.78 -8.13 2.76
CA PRO A 67 -16.99 -7.98 3.98
C PRO A 67 -17.73 -7.13 5.02
N SER A 68 -17.47 -7.40 6.30
CA SER A 68 -17.95 -6.57 7.41
C SER A 68 -17.26 -5.20 7.48
N THR A 69 -16.08 -5.08 6.86
CA THR A 69 -15.29 -3.85 6.82
C THR A 69 -15.34 -3.24 5.43
N THR A 70 -15.87 -2.01 5.33
CA THR A 70 -15.88 -1.27 4.08
C THR A 70 -14.49 -0.73 3.79
N VAL A 71 -14.03 -0.92 2.55
CA VAL A 71 -12.74 -0.43 2.08
C VAL A 71 -12.98 0.70 1.10
N SER A 72 -12.26 1.81 1.27
CA SER A 72 -12.39 2.97 0.40
C SER A 72 -11.94 2.63 -1.03
N VAL A 73 -12.61 3.24 -2.01
CA VAL A 73 -12.30 3.10 -3.44
C VAL A 73 -10.82 3.36 -3.73
N ARG A 74 -10.22 4.37 -3.07
CA ARG A 74 -8.80 4.70 -3.23
C ARG A 74 -7.87 3.59 -2.75
N THR A 75 -8.21 2.91 -1.66
CA THR A 75 -7.41 1.79 -1.14
C THR A 75 -7.49 0.60 -2.09
N ILE A 76 -8.69 0.31 -2.62
CA ILE A 76 -8.91 -0.73 -3.62
C ILE A 76 -8.11 -0.43 -4.89
N GLN A 77 -8.17 0.80 -5.40
CA GLN A 77 -7.39 1.23 -6.57
C GLN A 77 -5.89 1.03 -6.38
N ARG A 78 -5.34 1.48 -5.24
CA ARG A 78 -3.91 1.29 -4.92
C ARG A 78 -3.55 -0.19 -4.93
N LYS A 79 -4.41 -1.04 -4.36
CA LYS A 79 -4.12 -2.47 -4.29
C LYS A 79 -4.21 -3.16 -5.65
N ILE A 80 -5.12 -2.76 -6.51
CA ILE A 80 -5.21 -3.22 -7.90
C ILE A 80 -3.90 -2.92 -8.65
N ILE A 81 -3.38 -1.70 -8.51
CA ILE A 81 -2.12 -1.28 -9.14
C ILE A 81 -0.92 -2.04 -8.56
N ASP A 82 -0.84 -2.18 -7.24
CA ASP A 82 0.19 -2.96 -6.53
C ASP A 82 0.22 -4.43 -6.97
N MET A 83 -0.94 -5.01 -7.28
CA MET A 83 -1.05 -6.35 -7.85
C MET A 83 -0.75 -6.44 -9.36
N GLY A 84 -0.43 -5.32 -10.02
CA GLY A 84 -0.06 -5.27 -11.43
C GLY A 84 -1.22 -5.13 -12.42
N PHE A 85 -2.46 -4.93 -11.94
CA PHE A 85 -3.60 -4.70 -12.82
C PHE A 85 -3.61 -3.25 -13.32
N ARG A 86 -3.61 -3.08 -14.65
CA ARG A 86 -3.68 -1.78 -15.33
C ARG A 86 -4.88 -1.73 -16.26
N SER A 87 -5.38 -0.53 -16.52
CA SER A 87 -6.44 -0.34 -17.50
C SER A 87 -5.97 -0.75 -18.89
N ARG A 88 -6.82 -1.44 -19.65
CA ARG A 88 -6.61 -1.71 -21.09
C ARG A 88 -7.15 -0.60 -21.99
N ARG A 89 -7.54 0.55 -21.44
CA ARG A 89 -7.99 1.67 -22.27
C ARG A 89 -6.80 2.17 -23.08
N THR A 90 -6.93 2.14 -24.39
CA THR A 90 -6.07 2.91 -25.28
C THR A 90 -6.13 4.36 -24.82
N THR A 91 -4.96 4.97 -24.62
CA THR A 91 -4.83 6.42 -24.48
C THR A 91 -5.55 7.02 -25.69
N ARG A 92 -6.53 7.91 -25.47
CA ARG A 92 -7.29 8.51 -26.58
C ARG A 92 -6.29 9.11 -27.57
N VAL A 93 -6.16 8.48 -28.73
CA VAL A 93 -5.36 9.00 -29.83
C VAL A 93 -6.03 10.28 -30.35
N PRO A 94 -5.27 11.33 -30.66
CA PRO A 94 -5.84 12.54 -31.24
C PRO A 94 -6.52 12.22 -32.57
N LEU A 95 -7.73 12.75 -32.75
CA LEU A 95 -8.43 12.71 -34.04
C LEU A 95 -7.67 13.60 -35.02
N MET A 96 -7.02 12.97 -36.01
CA MET A 96 -6.40 13.69 -37.13
C MET A 96 -7.50 14.10 -38.11
N THR A 97 -7.94 15.37 -38.05
CA THR A 97 -8.75 15.94 -39.12
C THR A 97 -7.81 16.48 -40.19
N ALA A 98 -7.85 15.88 -41.39
CA ALA A 98 -7.16 16.42 -42.55
C ALA A 98 -7.76 17.79 -42.87
N ARG A 99 -6.93 18.84 -42.86
CA ARG A 99 -7.29 20.12 -43.46
C ARG A 99 -6.95 20.03 -44.94
N TYR A 100 -8.01 20.06 -45.76
CA TYR A 100 -7.92 20.30 -47.19
C TYR A 100 -7.79 21.80 -47.45
#